data_AF-T0FF00-F1
#
_entry.id   AF-T0FF00-F1
#
_cell.length_a   1.000
_cell.length_b   1.000
_cell.length_c   1.000
_cell.angle_alpha   90.00
_cell.angle_beta   90.00
_cell.angle_gamma   90.00
#
_symmetry.space_group_name_H-M   'P 1'
#
loop_
_entity.id
_entity.type
_entity.pdbx_description
1 polymer ?
#
loop_
_entity_poly.entity_id
_entity_poly.type
_entity_poly.pdbx_seq_one_letter_code
_entity_poly.pdbx_strand_id
1 'polypeptide(L)' 'MNLPSGEVEVVVEGDKVFIEDLYKAVQRGPSKARVVEATIQWEEAKGNFRTFEIKR' A
#
# COMPACT_ATOMS: atom_id res chain seq x y z
N MET A 1 -4.94 -5.66 -0.44
CA MET A 1 -6.04 -6.56 -0.04
C MET A 1 -7.09 -5.70 0.65
N ASN A 2 -8.36 -5.91 0.33
CA ASN A 2 -9.44 -5.22 1.03
C ASN A 2 -9.85 -6.08 2.22
N LEU A 3 -9.83 -5.52 3.42
CA LEU A 3 -10.20 -6.21 4.64
C LEU A 3 -11.72 -6.11 4.85
N PRO A 4 -12.36 -7.12 5.48
CA PRO A 4 -13.79 -7.08 5.81
C PRO A 4 -14.18 -5.90 6.72
N SER A 5 -13.21 -5.36 7.47
CA SER A 5 -13.36 -4.15 8.29
C SER A 5 -13.50 -2.85 7.48
N GLY A 6 -13.27 -2.89 6.17
CA GLY A 6 -13.24 -1.71 5.29
C GLY A 6 -11.86 -1.08 5.14
N GLU A 7 -10.85 -1.65 5.80
CA GLU A 7 -9.44 -1.25 5.68
C GLU A 7 -8.79 -1.82 4.41
N VAL A 8 -7.68 -1.21 3.98
CA VAL A 8 -6.89 -1.68 2.83
C VAL A 8 -5.47 -1.94 3.28
N GLU A 9 -5.00 -3.15 3.06
CA GLU A 9 -3.62 -3.55 3.32
C GLU A 9 -2.82 -3.61 2.01
N VAL A 10 -1.62 -3.04 2.01
CA VAL A 10 -0.73 -3.01 0.85
C VAL A 10 0.66 -3.48 1.29
N VAL A 11 1.16 -4.54 0.65
CA VAL A 11 2.54 -5.03 0.84
C VAL A 11 3.29 -4.80 -0.47
N VAL A 12 4.39 -4.06 -0.40
CA VAL A 12 5.24 -3.72 -1.55
C VAL A 12 6.70 -3.82 -1.17
N GLU A 13 7.52 -4.23 -2.13
CA GLU A 13 8.98 -4.30 -2.02
C GLU A 13 9.58 -3.52 -3.20
N GLY A 14 10.65 -2.75 -2.98
CA GLY A 14 11.27 -1.94 -4.03
C GLY A 14 12.07 -0.75 -3.48
N ASP A 15 12.49 0.16 -4.35
CA ASP A 15 13.24 1.33 -3.93
C ASP A 15 12.38 2.23 -3.03
N LYS A 16 12.99 2.67 -1.93
CA LYS A 16 12.34 3.50 -0.91
C LYS A 16 11.65 4.74 -1.49
N VAL A 17 12.26 5.39 -2.48
CA VAL A 17 11.71 6.61 -3.11
C VAL A 17 10.38 6.32 -3.79
N PHE A 18 10.26 5.20 -4.51
CA PHE A 18 9.00 4.81 -5.15
C PHE A 18 7.94 4.39 -4.13
N ILE A 19 8.34 3.73 -3.04
CA ILE A 19 7.43 3.35 -1.95
C ILE A 19 6.89 4.59 -1.24
N GLU A 20 7.73 5.59 -0.97
CA GLU A 20 7.31 6.84 -0.35
C GLU A 20 6.33 7.63 -1.24
N ASP A 21 6.54 7.64 -2.56
CA ASP A 21 5.59 8.27 -3.50
C ASP A 21 4.27 7.50 -3.60
N LEU A 22 4.32 6.17 -3.60
CA LEU A 22 3.11 5.34 -3.49
C LEU A 22 2.35 5.65 -2.20
N TYR A 23 3.06 5.78 -1.07
CA TYR A 23 2.45 6.10 0.22
C TYR A 23 1.74 7.46 0.21
N LYS A 24 2.34 8.50 -0.39
CA LYS A 24 1.65 9.80 -0.58
C LYS A 24 0.38 9.66 -1.43
N ALA A 25 0.40 8.83 -2.47
CA ALA A 25 -0.77 8.57 -3.30
C ALA A 25 -1.87 7.84 -2.50
N VAL A 26 -1.49 6.88 -1.64
CA VAL A 26 -2.41 6.20 -0.72
C VAL A 26 -3.02 7.18 0.27
N GLN A 27 -2.22 8.07 0.88
CA GLN A 27 -2.73 9.10 1.79
C GLN A 27 -3.75 10.03 1.14
N ARG A 28 -3.57 10.36 -0.14
CA ARG A 28 -4.56 11.13 -0.91
C ARG A 28 -5.83 10.34 -1.18
N GLY A 29 -5.69 9.05 -1.46
CA GLY A 29 -6.77 8.16 -1.87
C GLY A 29 -7.33 8.45 -3.27
N PRO A 30 -8.14 7.54 -3.82
CA PRO A 30 -8.86 7.76 -5.06
C PRO A 30 -9.96 8.83 -4.91
N SER A 31 -10.41 9.42 -6.01
CA SER A 31 -11.35 10.56 -6.01
C SER A 31 -12.68 10.33 -5.28
N LYS A 32 -13.09 9.06 -5.08
CA LYS A 32 -14.34 8.68 -4.39
C LYS A 32 -14.12 8.12 -2.98
N ALA A 33 -12.89 8.08 -2.48
CA ALA A 33 -12.59 7.60 -1.14
C ALA A 33 -12.03 8.72 -0.27
N ARG A 34 -12.29 8.63 1.04
CA ARG A 34 -11.66 9.47 2.04
C ARG A 34 -10.80 8.60 2.94
N VAL A 35 -9.50 8.81 2.89
CA VAL A 35 -8.55 8.13 3.77
C VAL A 35 -8.52 8.87 5.09
N VAL A 36 -8.91 8.17 6.17
CA VAL A 36 -8.94 8.72 7.53
C VAL A 36 -7.55 8.64 8.15
N GLU A 37 -6.87 7.53 7.92
CA GLU A 37 -5.55 7.24 8.45
C GLU A 37 -4.80 6.34 7.47
N ALA A 38 -3.49 6.52 7.37
CA ALA A 38 -2.58 5.63 6.67
C ALA A 38 -1.31 5.50 7.50
N THR A 39 -0.78 4.29 7.59
CA THR A 39 0.46 3.98 8.32
C THR A 39 1.39 3.18 7.41
N ILE A 40 2.70 3.30 7.65
CA ILE A 40 3.72 2.55 6.93
C ILE A 40 4.60 1.80 7.93
N GLN A 41 4.85 0.53 7.65
CA GLN A 41 5.75 -0.32 8.42
C GLN A 41 6.84 -0.81 7.46
N TRP A 42 8.11 -0.61 7.84
CA TRP A 42 9.26 -0.98 7.03
C TRP A 42 9.80 -2.33 7.47
N GLU A 43 10.03 -3.23 6.52
CA GLU A 43 10.64 -4.54 6.72
C GLU A 43 11.74 -4.78 5.67
N GLU A 44 12.59 -5.78 5.91
CA GLU A 44 13.54 -6.25 4.90
C GLU A 44 12.81 -6.88 3.72
N ALA A 45 13.23 -6.55 2.50
CA ALA A 45 12.65 -7.11 1.29
C ALA A 45 12.96 -8.61 1.20
N LYS A 46 11.91 -9.44 1.07
CA LYS A 46 12.01 -10.89 0.98
C LYS A 46 12.14 -11.38 -0.47
N GLY A 47 11.89 -10.51 -1.45
CA GLY A 47 11.98 -10.85 -2.88
C GLY A 47 10.85 -11.75 -3.36
N ASN A 48 9.70 -11.72 -2.67
CA ASN A 48 8.60 -12.66 -2.87
C ASN A 48 7.62 -12.22 -3.97
N PHE A 49 7.73 -10.98 -4.45
CA PHE A 49 6.78 -10.39 -5.40
C PHE A 49 7.41 -10.16 -6.76
N ARG A 50 6.86 -10.79 -7.80
CA ARG A 50 7.29 -10.59 -9.20
C ARG A 50 6.50 -9.50 -9.93
N THR A 51 5.30 -9.21 -9.45
CA THR A 51 4.38 -8.24 -10.02
C THR A 51 3.42 -7.72 -8.95
N PHE A 52 2.69 -6.66 -9.26
CA PHE A 52 1.66 -6.10 -8.41
C PHE A 52 0.30 -6.73 -8.73
N GLU A 53 -0.40 -7.23 -7.71
CA GLU A 53 -1.71 -7.87 -7.85
C GLU A 53 -2.67 -7.42 -6.76
N ILE A 54 -3.94 -7.22 -7.13
CA ILE A 54 -5.01 -6.96 -6.17
C ILE A 54 -5.58 -8.32 -5.75
N LYS A 55 -5.28 -8.75 -4.52
CA LYS A 55 -5.89 -9.93 -3.91
C LYS A 55 -7.24 -9.57 -3.28
N ARG A 56 -8.25 -10.42 -3.53
CA ARG A 56 -9.57 -10.37 -2.89
C ARG A 56 -9.54 -10.99 -1.52
#